data_AF-A0A3B0UEM6-F1
#
_entry.id   AF-A0A3B0UEM6-F1
#
_cell.length_a   1.000
_cell.length_b   1.000
_cell.length_c   1.000
_cell.angle_alpha   90.00
_cell.angle_beta   90.00
_cell.angle_gamma   90.00
#
_symmetry.space_group_name_H-M   'P 1'
#
loop_
_entity.id
_entity.type
_entity.pdbx_description
1 polymer ?
#
loop_
_entity_poly.entity_id
_entity_poly.type
_entity_poly.pdbx_seq_one_letter_code
_entity_poly.pdbx_strand_id
1 'polypeptide(L)' 'RGLWAYFEIADSTIRFEKWLVDATYEFKGRILNDSTFHITEQRISSGEDSNFSGTTIDELYHFVEYSPKPDSVNRFLD' A
#
# COMPACT_ATOMS: atom_id res chain seq x y z
N ARG A 1 7.89 12.02 -5.12
CA ARG A 1 6.57 11.79 -5.77
C ARG A 1 5.71 11.08 -4.75
N GLY A 2 4.70 11.76 -4.19
CA GLY A 2 3.70 11.10 -3.36
C GLY A 2 2.71 10.39 -4.26
N LEU A 3 2.41 9.13 -3.97
CA LEU A 3 1.27 8.43 -4.56
C LEU A 3 0.11 8.58 -3.58
N TRP A 4 -1.04 8.97 -4.09
CA TRP A 4 -2.28 8.95 -3.33
C TRP A 4 -2.95 7.59 -3.55
N ALA A 5 -3.52 7.04 -2.49
CA ALA A 5 -4.15 5.73 -2.47
C ALA A 5 -5.36 5.77 -1.53
N TYR A 6 -6.41 5.03 -1.88
CA TYR A 6 -7.47 4.67 -0.96
C TYR A 6 -7.14 3.31 -0.34
N PHE A 7 -7.43 3.15 0.95
CA PHE A 7 -7.35 1.86 1.62
C PHE A 7 -8.54 1.67 2.55
N GLU A 8 -8.92 0.41 2.71
CA GLU A 8 -9.99 -0.03 3.60
C GLU A 8 -9.50 -1.24 4.40
N ILE A 9 -9.81 -1.23 5.69
CA ILE A 9 -9.66 -2.39 6.57
C ILE A 9 -11.06 -2.79 7.02
N ALA A 10 -11.42 -4.03 6.71
CA ALA A 10 -12.66 -4.66 7.16
C ALA A 10 -12.31 -6.02 7.78
N ASP A 11 -12.57 -6.14 9.08
CA ASP A 11 -12.14 -7.27 9.91
C ASP A 11 -10.63 -7.52 9.79
N SER A 12 -10.23 -8.70 9.34
CA SER A 12 -8.84 -9.08 9.06
C SER A 12 -8.44 -8.92 7.60
N THR A 13 -9.27 -8.25 6.79
CA THR A 13 -9.01 -8.02 5.37
C THR A 13 -8.53 -6.59 5.16
N ILE A 14 -7.45 -6.44 4.41
CA ILE A 14 -6.98 -5.15 3.90
C ILE A 14 -7.21 -5.08 2.39
N ARG A 15 -7.68 -3.92 1.94
CA ARG A 15 -7.79 -3.58 0.52
C ARG A 15 -7.17 -2.23 0.29
N PHE A 16 -6.42 -2.07 -0.79
CA PHE A 16 -5.88 -0.77 -1.16
C PHE A 16 -5.71 -0.62 -2.65
N GLU A 17 -5.71 0.63 -3.10
CA GLU A 17 -5.59 0.98 -4.51
C GLU A 17 -4.28 1.71 -4.79
N LYS A 18 -3.73 1.49 -5.98
CA LYS A 18 -2.61 2.26 -6.51
C LYS A 18 -3.00 2.82 -7.87
N TRP A 19 -3.03 4.14 -7.97
CA TRP A 19 -3.40 4.84 -9.19
C TRP A 19 -2.12 5.25 -9.95
N LEU A 20 -1.97 4.72 -11.16
CA LEU A 20 -0.97 5.15 -12.13
C LEU A 20 -1.65 5.94 -13.25
N VAL A 21 -0.85 6.51 -14.16
CA VAL A 21 -1.36 7.35 -15.25
C VAL A 21 -2.24 6.55 -16.22
N ASP A 22 -1.92 5.27 -16.42
CA ASP A 22 -2.48 4.37 -17.43
C ASP A 22 -3.20 3.15 -16.84
N ALA A 23 -3.11 2.95 -15.53
CA ALA A 23 -3.64 1.78 -14.86
C ALA A 23 -4.02 2.05 -13.41
N THR A 24 -5.07 1.35 -12.96
CA THR A 24 -5.45 1.27 -11.55
C THR A 24 -5.23 -0.16 -11.08
N TYR A 25 -4.51 -0.29 -9.97
CA TYR A 25 -4.31 -1.57 -9.31
C TYR A 25 -5.12 -1.62 -8.02
N GLU A 26 -5.82 -2.72 -7.81
CA GLU A 26 -6.47 -3.06 -6.55
C GLU A 26 -5.73 -4.24 -5.92
N PHE A 27 -5.43 -4.14 -4.64
CA PHE A 27 -4.78 -5.18 -3.87
C PHE A 27 -5.71 -5.63 -2.75
N LYS A 28 -5.71 -6.92 -2.46
CA LYS A 28 -6.45 -7.50 -1.35
C LYS A 28 -5.63 -8.57 -0.64
N GLY A 29 -5.69 -8.53 0.67
CA GLY A 29 -4.94 -9.45 1.52
C GLY A 29 -5.53 -9.57 2.91
N ARG A 30 -4.76 -10.21 3.79
CA ARG A 30 -5.07 -10.38 5.20
C ARG A 30 -4.07 -9.70 6.11
N ILE A 31 -4.56 -9.17 7.21
CA ILE A 31 -3.76 -8.69 8.32
C ILE A 31 -3.33 -9.91 9.14
N LEU A 32 -2.02 -10.11 9.30
CA LEU A 32 -1.47 -11.20 10.10
C LEU A 32 -1.20 -10.76 11.55
N ASN A 33 -0.79 -9.51 11.74
CA ASN A 33 -0.61 -8.84 13.03
C ASN A 33 -0.58 -7.31 12.80
N ASP A 34 -0.36 -6.54 13.86
CA ASP A 34 -0.37 -5.06 13.85
C ASP A 34 0.57 -4.41 12.83
N SER A 35 1.62 -5.12 12.40
CA SER A 35 2.63 -4.62 11.48
C SER A 35 2.76 -5.40 10.18
N THR A 36 2.09 -6.56 10.04
CA THR A 36 2.31 -7.47 8.91
C THR A 36 1.03 -7.73 8.13
N PHE A 37 1.12 -7.59 6.80
CA PHE A 37 0.03 -7.85 5.86
C PHE A 37 0.48 -8.87 4.81
N HIS A 38 -0.38 -9.83 4.51
CA HIS A 38 -0.16 -10.81 3.44
C HIS A 38 -1.12 -10.54 2.30
N ILE A 39 -0.60 -10.08 1.16
CA ILE A 39 -1.38 -9.71 -0.01
C ILE A 39 -1.37 -10.90 -0.98
N THR A 40 -2.57 -11.35 -1.35
CA THR A 40 -2.76 -12.58 -2.14
C THR A 40 -3.49 -12.34 -3.46
N GLU A 41 -4.19 -11.23 -3.58
CA GLU A 41 -4.97 -10.88 -4.77
C GLU A 41 -4.54 -9.51 -5.29
N GLN A 42 -4.31 -9.44 -6.60
CA GLN A 42 -4.10 -8.19 -7.32
C GLN A 42 -5.06 -8.14 -8.51
N ARG A 43 -5.67 -6.99 -8.75
CA ARG A 43 -6.45 -6.72 -9.96
C ARG A 43 -5.90 -5.47 -10.63
N ILE A 44 -5.92 -5.45 -11.96
CA ILE A 44 -5.52 -4.30 -12.76
C ILE A 44 -6.61 -3.96 -13.77
N SER A 45 -6.95 -2.68 -13.89
CA SER A 45 -7.69 -2.13 -15.01
C SER A 45 -6.79 -1.10 -15.72
N SER A 46 -6.78 -1.12 -17.05
CA SER A 46 -6.00 -0.19 -17.87
C SER A 46 -6.92 0.71 -18.70
N GLY A 47 -6.43 1.88 -19.13
CA GLY A 47 -7.23 2.84 -19.89
C GLY A 47 -7.81 2.31 -21.22
N GLU A 48 -7.31 1.19 -21.75
CA GLU A 48 -7.84 0.54 -22.96
C GLU A 48 -8.99 -0.44 -22.67
N ASP A 49 -9.07 -0.98 -21.44
CA ASP A 49 -10.13 -1.89 -21.00
C ASP A 49 -10.52 -1.61 -19.54
N SER A 50 -11.74 -1.12 -19.37
CA SER A 50 -12.31 -0.85 -18.04
C SER A 50 -12.54 -2.11 -17.21
N ASN A 51 -12.37 -3.30 -17.79
CA ASN A 51 -12.47 -4.55 -17.05
C ASN A 51 -11.21 -4.80 -16.22
N PHE A 52 -11.42 -5.24 -14.99
CA PHE A 52 -10.32 -5.70 -14.15
C PHE A 52 -9.88 -7.11 -14.54
N SER A 53 -8.58 -7.27 -14.79
CA SER A 53 -7.92 -8.57 -14.87
C SER A 53 -7.31 -8.91 -13.51
N GLY A 54 -7.61 -10.10 -13.00
CA GLY A 54 -7.14 -10.56 -11.69
C GLY A 54 -5.98 -11.53 -11.78
N THR A 55 -5.04 -11.45 -10.83
CA THR A 55 -3.98 -12.44 -10.62
C THR A 55 -3.82 -12.74 -9.13
N THR A 56 -3.39 -13.97 -8.84
CA THR A 56 -2.94 -14.35 -7.50
C THR A 56 -1.49 -13.92 -7.34
N ILE A 57 -1.15 -13.38 -6.18
CA ILE A 57 0.22 -13.01 -5.78
C ILE A 57 0.52 -13.58 -4.40
N ASP A 58 1.78 -13.47 -3.97
CA ASP A 58 2.24 -13.88 -2.63
C ASP A 58 3.24 -12.86 -2.12
N GLU A 59 2.73 -11.75 -1.57
CA GLU A 59 3.56 -10.64 -1.11
C GLU A 59 3.34 -10.37 0.38
N LEU A 60 4.43 -10.19 1.11
CA LEU A 60 4.42 -9.92 2.54
C LEU A 60 4.90 -8.49 2.81
N TYR A 61 4.02 -7.65 3.35
CA TYR A 61 4.29 -6.25 3.67
C TYR A 61 4.47 -6.07 5.16
N HIS A 62 5.43 -5.22 5.54
CA HIS A 62 5.70 -4.86 6.93
C HIS A 62 5.62 -3.35 7.10
N PHE A 63 4.76 -2.89 8.00
CA PHE A 63 4.74 -1.49 8.43
C PHE A 63 5.91 -1.27 9.39
N VAL A 64 6.74 -0.30 9.07
CA VAL A 64 7.83 0.15 9.94
C VAL A 64 7.48 1.56 10.39
N GLU A 65 7.41 1.76 11.70
CA GLU A 65 7.28 3.10 12.26
C GLU A 65 8.45 3.94 11.77
N TYR A 66 8.17 5.12 11.22
CA TYR A 66 9.23 6.06 10.89
C TYR A 66 9.99 6.38 12.18
N SER A 67 11.31 6.20 12.17
CA SER A 67 12.16 6.64 13.28
C SER A 67 11.75 8.06 13.67
N PRO A 68 11.67 8.38 14.98
CA PRO A 68 11.24 9.68 15.44
C PRO A 68 12.03 10.75 14.67
N LYS A 69 11.30 11.70 14.10
CA LYS A 69 11.90 12.85 13.40
C LYS A 69 13.02 13.37 14.28
N PRO A 70 14.27 13.53 13.76
CA PRO A 70 15.32 14.16 14.55
C PRO A 70 14.77 15.45 15.14
N ASP A 71 15.00 15.66 16.43
CA ASP A 71 14.50 16.84 17.13
C ASP A 71 14.88 18.06 16.28
N SER A 72 13.92 18.95 16.02
CA SER A 72 14.12 20.08 15.09
C SER A 72 15.05 21.17 15.68
N VAL A 73 15.95 20.77 16.57
CA VAL A 73 16.94 21.60 17.22
C VAL A 73 18.17 21.64 16.33
N ASN A 74 18.24 22.67 15.48
CA ASN A 74 19.49 23.01 14.80
C ASN A 74 20.52 23.41 15.87
N ARG A 75 21.48 22.54 16.15
CA ARG A 75 22.66 22.91 16.95
C ARG A 75 23.73 23.44 16.00
N PHE A 76 24.01 24.73 16.09
CA PHE A 76 25.22 25.28 15.47
C PHE A 76 26.42 24.71 16.25
N LEU A 77 27.38 24.13 15.52
CA LEU A 77 28.66 23.74 16.10
C LEU A 77 29.50 25.01 16.24
N ASP A 78 29.96 25.29 17.47
CA ASP A 78 31.00 26.29 17.75
C ASP A 78 32.39 25.72 17.42
#